data_AF-A0A8J4FHT0-F1
#
_entry.id   AF-A0A8J4FHT0-F1
#
_cell.length_a   1.000
_cell.length_b   1.000
_cell.length_c   1.000
_cell.angle_alpha   90.00
_cell.angle_beta   90.00
_cell.angle_gamma   90.00
#
_symmetry.space_group_name_H-M   'P 1'
#
loop_
_entity.id
_entity.type
_entity.pdbx_description
1 polymer ?
#
loop_
_entity_poly.entity_id
_entity_poly.type
_entity_poly.pdbx_seq_one_letter_code
_entity_poly.pdbx_strand_id
1 'polypeptide(L)'
;MATPVLVDRVTDFHTGLSNCGGSCDICCLGFIVPCALYGDTHQRLHGEGFWSSCCMYVLCCWPFRCCFAAKTRQTLRIKYAIQETPCSDFCVHFWCPLCALCQEARELQCRGSPNPVLSAGIGTGPR
;
A
#
# COMPACT_ATOMS: atom_id res chain seq x y z
N MET A 1 26.60 -33.85 -0.38
CA MET A 1 25.32 -33.78 0.36
C MET A 1 24.98 -32.31 0.50
N ALA A 2 24.11 -31.80 -0.38
CA ALA A 2 23.69 -30.40 -0.38
C ALA A 2 22.54 -30.23 0.63
N THR A 3 22.71 -29.33 1.58
CA THR A 3 21.63 -28.90 2.48
C THR A 3 20.64 -28.03 1.71
N PRO A 4 19.32 -28.30 1.72
CA PRO A 4 18.34 -27.36 1.20
C PRO A 4 18.19 -26.19 2.19
N VAL A 5 18.73 -25.03 1.85
CA VAL A 5 18.47 -23.78 2.58
C VAL A 5 17.06 -23.31 2.20
N LEU A 6 16.09 -23.71 3.01
CA LEU A 6 14.81 -23.07 3.35
C LEU A 6 14.05 -22.31 2.25
N VAL A 7 13.03 -22.99 1.71
CA VAL A 7 11.73 -22.41 1.38
C VAL A 7 11.09 -21.89 2.68
N ASP A 8 11.43 -20.67 3.11
CA ASP A 8 10.84 -19.97 4.28
C ASP A 8 11.11 -18.47 4.03
N ARG A 9 10.16 -17.60 3.69
CA ARG A 9 8.85 -17.38 4.28
C ARG A 9 7.92 -16.80 3.22
N VAL A 10 6.86 -17.52 2.87
CA VAL A 10 5.66 -16.82 2.45
C VAL A 10 5.20 -16.02 3.67
N THR A 11 5.21 -14.70 3.58
CA THR A 11 4.82 -13.83 4.70
C THR A 11 3.37 -13.39 4.53
N ASP A 12 2.64 -13.21 5.62
CA ASP A 12 1.34 -12.55 5.57
C ASP A 12 1.51 -11.03 5.64
N PHE A 13 0.47 -10.31 5.24
CA PHE A 13 0.39 -8.88 5.57
C PHE A 13 0.44 -8.71 7.09
N HIS A 14 1.25 -7.78 7.57
CA HIS A 14 1.34 -7.46 9.00
C HIS A 14 0.02 -6.96 9.58
N THR A 15 -0.86 -6.41 8.74
CA THR A 15 -2.18 -5.91 9.14
C THR A 15 -3.27 -6.46 8.24
N GLY A 16 -4.44 -6.77 8.80
CA GLY A 16 -5.62 -7.17 8.03
C GLY A 16 -6.33 -5.98 7.36
N LEU A 17 -7.18 -6.26 6.35
CA LEU A 17 -7.96 -5.23 5.65
C LEU A 17 -8.91 -4.46 6.59
N SER A 18 -9.48 -5.13 7.60
CA SER A 18 -10.40 -4.52 8.57
C SER A 18 -9.69 -3.69 9.64
N ASN A 19 -8.36 -3.65 9.66
CA ASN A 19 -7.60 -2.90 10.67
C ASN A 19 -7.53 -1.39 10.37
N CYS A 20 -8.63 -0.81 9.89
CA CYS A 20 -8.72 0.63 9.60
C CYS A 20 -8.61 1.52 10.87
N GLY A 21 -8.48 0.92 12.08
CA GLY A 21 -8.18 1.62 13.34
C GLY A 21 -6.73 1.50 13.86
N GLY A 22 -5.84 0.74 13.20
CA GLY A 22 -4.48 0.52 13.70
C GLY A 22 -3.50 1.69 13.52
N SER A 23 -3.80 2.62 12.59
CA SER A 23 -3.01 3.83 12.32
C SER A 23 -3.96 4.92 11.83
N CYS A 24 -4.49 5.72 12.75
CA CYS A 24 -5.47 6.77 12.43
C CYS A 24 -4.90 7.75 11.40
N ASP A 25 -3.62 8.06 11.48
CA ASP A 25 -2.87 8.95 10.61
C ASP A 25 -2.87 8.49 9.14
N ILE A 26 -2.52 7.23 8.85
CA ILE A 26 -2.59 6.66 7.49
C ILE A 26 -4.04 6.59 6.99
N CYS A 27 -4.98 6.21 7.86
CA CYS A 27 -6.39 6.11 7.48
C CYS A 27 -7.00 7.49 7.20
N CYS A 28 -6.67 8.51 7.98
CA CYS A 28 -7.04 9.90 7.73
C CYS A 28 -6.44 10.41 6.42
N LEU A 29 -5.14 10.16 6.18
CA LEU A 29 -4.49 10.54 4.93
C LEU A 29 -5.13 9.85 3.72
N GLY A 30 -5.44 8.56 3.83
CA GLY A 30 -6.14 7.81 2.79
C GLY A 30 -7.54 8.33 2.53
N PHE A 31 -8.27 8.77 3.56
CA PHE A 31 -9.62 9.32 3.42
C PHE A 31 -9.62 10.73 2.81
N ILE A 32 -8.70 11.59 3.23
CA ILE A 32 -8.63 12.99 2.77
C ILE A 32 -7.98 13.07 1.38
N VAL A 33 -6.87 12.34 1.16
CA VAL A 33 -6.07 12.39 -0.08
C VAL A 33 -5.59 10.99 -0.50
N PRO A 34 -6.49 10.11 -1.00
CA PRO A 34 -6.14 8.76 -1.41
C PRO A 34 -5.11 8.72 -2.54
N CYS A 35 -5.12 9.71 -3.43
CA CYS A 35 -4.16 9.80 -4.53
C CYS A 35 -2.73 10.06 -4.06
N ALA A 36 -2.54 10.86 -3.00
CA ALA A 36 -1.22 11.09 -2.41
C ALA A 36 -0.75 9.83 -1.68
N LEU A 37 -1.65 9.13 -0.97
CA LEU A 37 -1.30 7.87 -0.34
C LEU A 37 -0.90 6.81 -1.39
N TYR A 38 -1.64 6.69 -2.49
CA TYR A 38 -1.29 5.80 -3.61
C TYR A 38 0.01 6.20 -4.31
N GLY A 39 0.20 7.49 -4.58
CA GLY A 39 1.40 8.00 -5.22
C GLY A 39 2.64 7.73 -4.40
N ASP A 40 2.54 7.88 -3.07
CA ASP A 40 3.61 7.56 -2.13
C ASP A 40 3.94 6.07 -2.11
N THR A 41 2.92 5.22 -1.95
CA THR A 41 3.13 3.76 -1.94
C THR A 41 3.72 3.28 -3.26
N HIS A 42 3.22 3.79 -4.38
CA HIS A 42 3.75 3.48 -5.71
C HIS A 42 5.21 3.95 -5.86
N GLN A 43 5.53 5.19 -5.45
CA GLN A 43 6.89 5.71 -5.51
C GLN A 43 7.84 4.89 -4.63
N ARG A 44 7.43 4.48 -3.44
CA ARG A 44 8.25 3.64 -2.54
C ARG A 44 8.45 2.22 -3.09
N LEU A 45 7.49 1.74 -3.88
CA LEU A 45 7.55 0.41 -4.46
C LEU A 45 8.39 0.36 -5.74
N HIS A 46 8.17 1.31 -6.65
CA HIS A 46 8.75 1.36 -7.99
C HIS A 46 9.93 2.33 -8.13
N GLY A 47 10.09 3.30 -7.22
CA GLY A 47 11.12 4.34 -7.31
C GLY A 47 10.80 5.47 -8.30
N GLU A 48 9.62 5.44 -8.92
CA GLU A 48 9.25 6.35 -10.02
C GLU A 48 8.13 7.34 -9.61
N GLY A 49 8.19 8.54 -10.20
CA GLY A 49 7.69 9.79 -9.63
C GLY A 49 6.24 9.84 -9.12
N PHE A 50 6.12 10.35 -7.87
CA PHE A 50 4.89 10.62 -7.14
C PHE A 50 3.79 11.31 -7.95
N TRP A 51 4.15 12.38 -8.66
CA TRP A 51 3.18 13.21 -9.40
C TRP A 51 2.53 12.45 -10.56
N SER A 52 3.29 11.60 -11.26
CA SER A 52 2.77 10.79 -12.36
C SER A 52 1.73 9.79 -11.87
N SER A 53 2.07 9.04 -10.82
CA SER A 53 1.18 8.05 -10.21
C SER A 53 -0.06 8.68 -9.57
N CYS A 54 0.10 9.85 -8.95
CA CYS A 54 -1.00 10.63 -8.38
C CYS A 54 -1.98 11.10 -9.48
N CYS A 55 -1.46 11.69 -10.56
CA CYS A 55 -2.27 12.09 -11.71
C CYS A 55 -2.97 10.89 -12.37
N MET A 56 -2.28 9.76 -12.55
CA MET A 56 -2.87 8.54 -13.09
C MET A 56 -4.01 8.02 -12.21
N TYR A 57 -3.87 8.10 -10.89
CA TYR A 57 -4.94 7.68 -9.98
C TYR A 57 -6.15 8.63 -10.03
N VAL A 58 -5.94 9.94 -10.10
CA VAL A 58 -7.04 10.93 -10.12
C VAL A 58 -7.75 10.97 -11.47
N LEU A 59 -7.01 11.01 -12.57
CA LEU A 59 -7.54 11.26 -13.91
C LEU A 59 -8.23 10.02 -14.52
N CYS A 60 -7.89 8.81 -14.07
CA CYS A 60 -8.46 7.59 -14.64
C CYS A 60 -9.85 7.29 -14.09
N CYS A 61 -10.67 6.55 -14.85
CA CYS A 61 -12.01 6.18 -14.37
C CYS A 61 -11.93 5.11 -13.25
N TRP A 62 -13.02 4.98 -12.48
CA TRP A 62 -13.09 4.11 -11.30
C TRP A 62 -12.57 2.67 -11.50
N PRO A 63 -12.94 1.92 -12.56
CA PRO A 63 -12.43 0.56 -12.74
C PRO A 63 -10.93 0.51 -13.03
N PHE A 64 -10.40 1.49 -13.77
CA PHE A 64 -8.97 1.56 -14.05
C PHE A 64 -8.17 1.88 -12.79
N ARG A 65 -8.66 2.77 -11.92
CA ARG A 65 -8.07 3.00 -10.59
C ARG A 65 -7.90 1.68 -9.82
N CYS A 66 -8.95 0.85 -9.81
CA CYS A 66 -8.92 -0.44 -9.12
C CYS A 66 -7.90 -1.40 -9.74
N CYS A 67 -7.79 -1.43 -11.08
CA CYS A 67 -6.77 -2.22 -11.77
C CYS A 67 -5.35 -1.77 -11.43
N PHE A 68 -5.06 -0.47 -11.47
CA PHE A 68 -3.74 0.07 -11.14
C PHE A 68 -3.37 -0.18 -9.67
N ALA A 69 -4.33 0.00 -8.76
CA ALA A 69 -4.13 -0.30 -7.35
C ALA A 69 -3.90 -1.81 -7.11
N ALA A 70 -4.67 -2.68 -7.76
CA ALA A 70 -4.47 -4.11 -7.72
C ALA A 70 -3.10 -4.54 -8.28
N LYS A 71 -2.59 -3.88 -9.33
CA LYS A 71 -1.26 -4.12 -9.88
C LYS A 71 -0.16 -3.71 -8.91
N THR A 72 -0.30 -2.56 -8.27
CA THR A 72 0.64 -2.11 -7.23
C THR A 72 0.68 -3.11 -6.07
N ARG A 73 -0.49 -3.58 -5.63
CA ARG A 73 -0.61 -4.65 -4.62
C ARG A 73 0.05 -5.96 -5.05
N GLN A 74 -0.12 -6.36 -6.32
CA GLN A 74 0.52 -7.55 -6.89
C GLN A 74 2.05 -7.41 -6.87
N THR A 75 2.58 -6.27 -7.30
CA THR A 75 4.02 -5.98 -7.22
C THR A 75 4.52 -6.04 -5.78
N LEU A 76 3.74 -5.51 -4.83
CA LEU A 76 4.06 -5.54 -3.41
C LEU A 76 4.11 -6.98 -2.89
N ARG A 77 3.18 -7.85 -3.28
CA ARG A 77 3.22 -9.27 -2.94
C ARG A 77 4.44 -9.99 -3.52
N ILE A 78 4.76 -9.73 -4.78
CA ILE A 78 5.92 -10.34 -5.45
C ILE A 78 7.22 -9.90 -4.76
N LYS A 79 7.37 -8.60 -4.49
CA LYS A 79 8.57 -8.02 -3.87
C LYS A 79 8.86 -8.57 -2.48
N TYR A 80 7.81 -8.89 -1.73
CA TYR A 80 7.91 -9.32 -0.33
C TYR A 80 7.51 -10.77 -0.08
N ALA A 81 7.30 -11.56 -1.15
CA ALA A 81 6.82 -12.93 -1.09
C ALA A 81 5.59 -13.09 -0.16
N ILE A 82 4.59 -12.22 -0.34
CA ILE A 82 3.38 -12.22 0.51
C ILE A 82 2.37 -13.24 -0.02
N GLN A 83 1.72 -14.00 0.87
CA GLN A 83 0.71 -14.99 0.47
C GLN A 83 -0.45 -14.34 -0.30
N GLU A 84 -0.90 -15.03 -1.34
CA GLU A 84 -2.12 -14.68 -2.04
C GLU A 84 -3.35 -14.99 -1.18
N THR A 85 -4.11 -13.94 -0.88
CA THR A 85 -5.35 -14.00 -0.11
C THR A 85 -6.49 -14.55 -0.96
N PRO A 86 -7.52 -15.19 -0.37
CA PRO A 86 -8.63 -15.81 -1.12
C PRO A 86 -9.49 -14.81 -1.91
N CYS A 87 -9.40 -13.51 -1.62
CA CYS A 87 -10.03 -12.45 -2.42
C CYS A 87 -9.06 -11.89 -3.46
N SER A 88 -9.52 -11.84 -4.72
CA SER A 88 -8.82 -11.16 -5.81
C SER A 88 -8.54 -9.70 -5.46
N ASP A 89 -7.33 -9.22 -5.75
CA ASP A 89 -6.90 -7.85 -5.48
C ASP A 89 -7.82 -6.79 -6.08
N PHE A 90 -8.39 -7.11 -7.25
CA PHE A 90 -9.36 -6.24 -7.88
C PHE A 90 -10.63 -6.10 -7.03
N CYS A 91 -11.15 -7.20 -6.47
CA CYS A 91 -12.35 -7.17 -5.63
C CYS A 91 -12.11 -6.37 -4.34
N VAL A 92 -10.93 -6.51 -3.75
CA VAL A 92 -10.52 -5.76 -2.56
C VAL A 92 -10.52 -4.25 -2.83
N HIS A 93 -9.91 -3.82 -3.94
CA HIS A 93 -9.88 -2.42 -4.35
C HIS A 93 -11.24 -1.91 -4.85
N PHE A 94 -12.12 -2.80 -5.32
CA PHE A 94 -13.48 -2.44 -5.72
C PHE A 94 -14.41 -2.22 -4.51
N TRP A 95 -14.33 -3.07 -3.49
CA TRP A 95 -15.19 -3.01 -2.30
C TRP A 95 -14.68 -2.06 -1.22
N CYS A 96 -13.37 -1.99 -1.02
CA CYS A 96 -12.75 -1.15 0.00
C CYS A 96 -11.39 -0.61 -0.44
N PRO A 97 -11.35 0.29 -1.46
CA PRO A 97 -10.10 0.83 -2.01
C PRO A 97 -9.24 1.50 -0.94
N LEU A 98 -9.86 2.21 -0.01
CA LEU A 98 -9.16 2.96 1.04
C LEU A 98 -8.47 2.04 2.05
N CYS A 99 -9.18 1.05 2.60
CA CYS A 99 -8.55 0.15 3.57
C CYS A 99 -7.48 -0.72 2.90
N ALA A 100 -7.64 -1.08 1.62
CA ALA A 100 -6.61 -1.76 0.83
C ALA A 100 -5.34 -0.89 0.67
N LEU A 101 -5.50 0.38 0.31
CA LEU A 101 -4.40 1.35 0.20
C LEU A 101 -3.69 1.56 1.54
N CYS A 102 -4.46 1.71 2.62
CA CYS A 102 -3.91 1.89 3.97
C CYS A 102 -3.14 0.64 4.42
N GLN A 103 -3.64 -0.55 4.10
CA GLN A 103 -2.94 -1.81 4.36
C GLN A 103 -1.59 -1.85 3.62
N GLU A 104 -1.56 -1.49 2.33
CA GLU A 104 -0.32 -1.43 1.55
C GLU A 104 0.68 -0.40 2.11
N ALA A 105 0.20 0.79 2.48
CA ALA A 105 1.03 1.82 3.08
C ALA A 105 1.62 1.39 4.43
N ARG A 106 0.82 0.74 5.28
CA ARG A 106 1.25 0.16 6.56
C ARG A 106 2.27 -0.95 6.36
N GLU A 107 2.06 -1.82 5.39
CA GLU A 107 2.98 -2.92 5.10
C GLU A 107 4.37 -2.38 4.76
N LEU A 108 4.43 -1.36 3.92
CA LEU A 108 5.70 -0.70 3.60
C LEU A 108 6.32 0.00 4.83
N GLN A 109 5.51 0.57 5.74
CA GLN A 109 6.00 1.14 7.00
C GLN A 109 6.58 0.10 7.95
N CYS A 110 5.88 -1.02 8.15
CA CYS A 110 6.35 -2.14 8.97
C CYS A 110 7.67 -2.72 8.44
N ARG A 111 7.88 -2.65 7.12
CA ARG A 111 9.10 -3.12 6.44
C ARG A 111 10.21 -2.06 6.37
N GLY A 112 10.10 -0.96 7.12
CA GLY A 112 11.17 0.03 7.28
C GLY A 112 11.20 1.14 6.23
N SER A 113 10.15 1.30 5.43
CA SER A 113 9.98 2.45 4.55
C SER A 113 8.98 3.40 5.21
N PRO A 114 9.37 4.47 5.93
CA PRO A 114 8.40 5.43 6.48
C PRO A 114 7.67 6.18 5.36
N ASN A 115 6.42 6.60 5.60
CA ASN A 115 5.65 7.38 4.62
C ASN A 115 6.03 8.87 4.71
N PRO A 116 6.75 9.45 3.73
CA PRO A 116 7.15 10.86 3.74
C PRO A 116 5.98 11.83 3.62
N VAL A 117 4.86 11.45 2.98
CA VAL A 117 3.66 12.30 2.92
C VAL A 117 3.07 12.49 4.32
N LEU A 118 3.10 11.42 5.13
CA LEU A 118 2.72 11.53 6.54
C LEU A 118 3.71 12.38 7.34
N SER A 119 5.01 12.22 7.09
CA SER A 119 6.04 13.05 7.72
C SER A 119 5.98 14.53 7.31
N ALA A 120 5.43 14.84 6.13
CA ALA A 120 5.24 16.20 5.63
C ALA A 120 3.91 16.83 6.10
N GLY A 121 2.88 16.00 6.36
CA GLY A 121 1.57 16.44 6.84
C GLY A 121 1.47 16.58 8.37
N ILE A 122 2.31 15.87 9.12
CA ILE A 122 2.47 16.11 10.56
C ILE A 122 3.41 17.30 10.70
N GLY A 123 2.83 18.50 10.81
CA GLY A 123 3.52 19.60 11.46
C GLY A 123 4.06 19.08 12.78
N THR A 124 5.39 19.02 12.91
CA THR A 124 6.07 18.82 14.18
C THR A 124 5.65 19.96 15.09
N GLY A 125 4.56 19.78 15.83
CA GLY A 125 4.28 20.58 17.02
C GLY A 125 5.45 20.35 17.99
N PRO A 126 6.18 21.40 18.40
CA PRO A 126 7.31 21.25 19.30
C PRO A 126 6.80 20.72 20.65
N ARG A 127 7.52 19.75 21.23
CA ARG A 127 7.47 19.54 22.68
C ARG A 127 8.45 20.49 23.34
#